data_AF-A0A920K465-F1
#
_entry.id   AF-A0A920K465-F1
#
_cell.length_a   1.000
_cell.length_b   1.000
_cell.length_c   1.000
_cell.angle_alpha   90.00
_cell.angle_beta   90.00
_cell.angle_gamma   90.00
#
_symmetry.space_group_name_H-M   'P 1'
#
loop_
_entity.id
_entity.type
_entity.pdbx_description
1 polymer ?
#
loop_
_entity_poly.entity_id
_entity_poly.type
_entity_poly.pdbx_seq_one_letter_code
_entity_poly.pdbx_strand_id
1 'polypeptide(L)'
;MNTVAGCLDGHKFYGYLPGGASGGILPATMNNIPLDFDTLQEYGCFIGSAAVVVFSDHDKARNVAHNIMRFFEHESCGQCTPCRVGTSKVSKN
;
A
#
# COMPACT_ATOMS: atom_id res chain seq x y z
N MET A 1 12.61 -0.45 20.65
CA MET A 1 12.90 0.50 19.55
C MET A 1 11.80 0.35 18.52
N ASN A 2 10.74 1.17 18.57
CA ASN A 2 9.54 1.04 17.71
C ASN A 2 9.31 2.26 16.79
N THR A 3 10.21 3.22 16.79
CA THR A 3 10.21 4.36 15.86
C THR A 3 11.19 4.04 14.74
N VAL A 4 10.69 3.40 13.69
CA VAL A 4 11.38 3.40 12.40
C VAL A 4 11.38 4.85 11.89
N ALA A 5 12.47 5.31 11.29
CA ALA A 5 12.54 6.66 10.73
C ALA A 5 11.38 6.86 9.74
N GLY A 6 10.40 7.70 10.10
CA GLY A 6 9.19 7.93 9.30
C GLY A 6 7.88 8.03 10.09
N CYS A 7 7.81 7.50 11.32
CA CYS A 7 6.63 7.68 12.17
C CYS A 7 6.73 8.94 13.04
N LEU A 8 5.59 9.60 13.27
CA LEU A 8 5.47 10.72 14.22
C LEU A 8 5.69 10.26 15.68
N ASP A 9 6.00 11.20 16.56
CA ASP A 9 6.18 10.91 17.98
C ASP A 9 4.92 10.29 18.60
N GLY A 10 5.11 9.21 19.36
CA GLY A 10 4.01 8.45 19.98
C GLY A 10 3.33 7.43 19.06
N HIS A 11 3.62 7.43 17.76
CA HIS A 11 3.09 6.45 16.81
C HIS A 11 4.01 5.23 16.69
N LYS A 12 3.42 4.06 16.44
CA LYS A 12 4.17 2.82 16.17
C LYS A 12 4.03 2.43 14.71
N PHE A 13 5.13 2.01 14.12
CA PHE A 13 5.14 1.52 12.75
C PHE A 13 4.24 0.27 12.62
N TYR A 14 3.30 0.29 11.68
CA TYR A 14 2.29 -0.75 11.52
C TYR A 14 2.37 -1.45 10.16
N GLY A 15 2.58 -0.70 9.09
CA GLY A 15 2.76 -1.26 7.75
C GLY A 15 3.18 -0.21 6.73
N TYR A 16 3.48 -0.68 5.52
CA TYR A 16 3.98 0.17 4.46
C TYR A 16 3.60 -0.35 3.07
N LEU A 17 3.58 0.58 2.11
CA LEU A 17 3.55 0.32 0.67
C LEU A 17 5.00 0.39 0.16
N PRO A 18 5.64 -0.72 -0.25
CA PRO A 18 7.05 -0.71 -0.68
C PRO A 18 7.27 -0.04 -2.05
N GLY A 19 6.24 0.05 -2.88
CA GLY A 19 6.35 0.52 -4.27
C GLY A 19 5.19 1.39 -4.74
N GLY A 20 4.64 2.20 -3.84
CA GLY A 20 3.49 3.06 -4.08
C GLY A 20 2.16 2.34 -3.97
N ALA A 21 1.08 3.03 -4.36
CA ALA A 21 -0.30 2.55 -4.18
C ALA A 21 -0.58 1.19 -4.85
N SER A 22 0.09 0.88 -5.96
CA SER A 22 -0.05 -0.40 -6.67
C SER A 22 0.89 -1.49 -6.17
N GLY A 23 1.92 -1.15 -5.38
CA GLY A 23 3.03 -2.04 -5.00
C GLY A 23 2.73 -3.08 -3.92
N GLY A 24 1.48 -3.16 -3.43
CA GLY A 24 1.07 -4.05 -2.35
C GLY A 24 1.30 -3.45 -0.95
N ILE A 25 0.79 -4.09 0.10
CA ILE A 25 0.90 -3.65 1.50
C ILE A 25 1.65 -4.73 2.29
N LEU A 26 2.71 -4.35 3.00
CA LEU A 26 3.47 -5.23 3.89
C LEU A 26 3.33 -4.79 5.36
N PRO A 27 3.29 -5.75 6.31
CA PRO A 27 3.29 -5.43 7.73
C PRO A 27 4.67 -4.92 8.17
N ALA A 28 4.70 -4.13 9.24
CA ALA A 28 5.93 -3.61 9.83
C ALA A 28 6.96 -4.69 10.22
N THR A 29 6.52 -5.93 10.47
CA THR A 29 7.40 -7.07 10.78
C THR A 29 8.25 -7.53 9.60
N MET A 30 7.94 -7.09 8.37
CA MET A 30 8.65 -7.44 7.14
C MET A 30 9.57 -6.31 6.62
N ASN A 31 9.93 -5.37 7.48
CA ASN A 31 10.64 -4.14 7.10
C ASN A 31 12.14 -4.28 6.79
N ASN A 32 12.69 -5.49 6.88
CA ASN A 32 14.08 -5.78 6.53
C ASN A 32 14.21 -6.42 5.13
N ILE A 33 13.12 -6.54 4.38
CA ILE A 33 13.16 -7.01 2.99
C ILE A 33 13.80 -5.93 2.12
N PRO A 34 14.83 -6.26 1.31
CA PRO A 34 15.42 -5.31 0.37
C PRO A 34 14.40 -4.73 -0.61
N LEU A 35 14.42 -3.41 -0.78
CA LEU A 35 13.60 -2.67 -1.73
C LEU A 35 14.26 -2.65 -3.11
N ASP A 36 14.23 -3.79 -3.78
CA ASP A 36 14.83 -4.00 -5.10
C ASP A 36 13.84 -4.63 -6.08
N PHE A 37 14.19 -4.62 -7.36
CA PHE A 37 13.50 -5.40 -8.37
C PHE A 37 13.52 -6.90 -8.01
N ASP A 38 12.44 -7.60 -8.37
CA ASP A 38 12.20 -9.04 -8.18
C ASP A 38 12.11 -9.55 -6.73
N THR A 39 12.81 -8.95 -5.76
CA THR A 39 12.81 -9.37 -4.35
C THR A 39 11.41 -9.36 -3.72
N LEU A 40 10.60 -8.34 -4.04
CA LEU A 40 9.27 -8.16 -3.45
C LEU A 40 8.20 -9.09 -4.04
N GLN A 41 8.45 -9.69 -5.21
CA GLN A 41 7.47 -10.52 -5.93
C GLN A 41 7.09 -11.78 -5.15
N GLU A 42 8.03 -12.34 -4.38
CA GLU A 42 7.80 -13.49 -3.51
C GLU A 42 6.73 -13.21 -2.43
N TYR A 43 6.49 -11.93 -2.13
CA TYR A 43 5.50 -11.46 -1.14
C TYR A 43 4.25 -10.86 -1.80
N GLY A 44 4.07 -11.05 -3.11
CA GLY A 44 2.96 -10.45 -3.86
C GLY A 44 3.04 -8.92 -3.97
N CYS A 45 4.22 -8.36 -3.77
CA CYS A 45 4.50 -6.93 -3.84
C CYS A 45 5.49 -6.64 -4.96
N PHE A 46 5.71 -5.38 -5.29
CA PHE A 46 6.75 -4.99 -6.25
C PHE A 46 7.21 -3.55 -6.01
N ILE A 47 8.44 -3.22 -6.44
CA ILE A 47 9.08 -1.94 -6.13
C ILE A 47 8.45 -0.74 -6.86
N GLY A 48 7.83 -0.96 -8.02
CA GLY A 48 7.08 0.06 -8.75
C GLY A 48 7.90 1.34 -9.00
N SER A 49 7.38 2.48 -8.56
CA SER A 49 8.05 3.79 -8.65
C SER A 49 9.08 4.04 -7.54
N ALA A 50 9.36 3.03 -6.70
CA ALA A 50 10.14 3.14 -5.46
C ALA A 50 9.58 4.18 -4.46
N ALA A 51 8.30 4.54 -4.59
CA ALA A 51 7.62 5.42 -3.64
C ALA A 51 7.21 4.66 -2.38
N VAL A 52 7.97 4.79 -1.31
CA VAL A 52 7.65 4.15 -0.02
C VAL A 52 6.65 5.01 0.76
N VAL A 53 5.55 4.41 1.20
CA VAL A 53 4.56 5.06 2.07
C VAL A 53 4.43 4.28 3.36
N VAL A 54 4.66 4.93 4.50
CA VAL A 54 4.59 4.35 5.85
C VAL A 54 3.31 4.79 6.54
N PHE A 55 2.66 3.89 7.26
CA PHE A 55 1.50 4.19 8.10
C PHE A 55 1.60 3.50 9.47
N SER A 56 0.94 4.08 10.46
CA SER A 56 1.11 3.72 11.87
C SER A 56 -0.05 2.91 12.43
N ASP A 57 0.06 2.51 13.68
CA ASP A 57 -1.00 1.87 14.48
C ASP A 57 -2.25 2.73 14.70
N HIS A 58 -2.22 4.01 14.34
CA HIS A 58 -3.40 4.89 14.30
C HIS A 58 -4.17 4.75 12.98
N ASP A 59 -3.55 4.14 11.97
CA ASP A 59 -4.16 3.82 10.69
C ASP A 59 -4.69 2.37 10.69
N LYS A 60 -5.63 2.09 9.77
CA LYS A 60 -6.11 0.72 9.53
C LYS A 60 -5.72 0.32 8.13
N ALA A 61 -5.11 -0.86 7.95
CA ALA A 61 -4.73 -1.37 6.63
C ALA A 61 -5.94 -1.45 5.68
N ARG A 62 -7.14 -1.79 6.22
CA ARG A 62 -8.41 -1.71 5.48
C ARG A 62 -8.66 -0.32 4.91
N ASN A 63 -8.47 0.73 5.71
CA ASN A 63 -8.73 2.11 5.29
C ASN A 63 -7.70 2.57 4.23
N VAL A 64 -6.44 2.16 4.38
CA VAL A 64 -5.39 2.39 3.37
C VAL A 64 -5.78 1.73 2.05
N ALA A 65 -6.12 0.43 2.08
CA ALA A 65 -6.54 -0.31 0.89
C ALA A 65 -7.80 0.31 0.24
N HIS A 66 -8.79 0.70 1.05
CA HIS A 66 -9.99 1.38 0.57
C HIS A 66 -9.66 2.73 -0.10
N ASN A 67 -8.77 3.53 0.48
CA ASN A 67 -8.35 4.80 -0.11
C ASN A 67 -7.63 4.60 -1.47
N ILE A 68 -6.79 3.57 -1.58
CA ILE A 68 -6.13 3.19 -2.84
C ILE A 68 -7.17 2.77 -3.89
N MET A 69 -8.18 1.98 -3.51
CA MET A 69 -9.24 1.57 -4.43
C MET A 69 -10.08 2.75 -4.91
N ARG A 70 -10.34 3.75 -4.05
CA ARG A 70 -10.97 5.02 -4.46
C ARG A 70 -10.12 5.79 -5.47
N PHE A 71 -8.80 5.84 -5.26
CA PHE A 71 -7.88 6.45 -6.22
C PHE A 71 -7.92 5.72 -7.58
N PHE A 72 -7.86 4.38 -7.59
CA PHE A 72 -7.95 3.61 -8.84
C PHE A 72 -9.33 3.64 -9.50
N GLU A 73 -10.42 3.84 -8.75
CA GLU A 73 -11.73 4.15 -9.34
C GLU A 73 -11.69 5.51 -10.07
N HIS A 74 -11.16 6.55 -9.40
CA HIS A 74 -11.11 7.90 -9.95
C HIS A 74 -10.20 8.02 -11.18
N GLU A 75 -9.03 7.37 -11.16
CA GLU A 75 -8.03 7.41 -12.22
C GLU A 75 -8.20 6.29 -13.27
N SER A 76 -9.25 5.49 -13.17
CA SER A 76 -9.49 4.43 -14.14
C SER A 76 -9.68 5.03 -15.54
N CYS A 77 -8.92 4.57 -16.53
CA CYS A 77 -9.13 4.94 -17.93
C CYS A 77 -10.46 4.42 -18.50
N GLY A 78 -11.14 3.51 -17.78
CA GLY A 78 -12.47 3.02 -18.10
C GLY A 78 -12.54 1.87 -19.12
N GLN A 79 -11.43 1.48 -19.73
CA GLN A 79 -11.39 0.52 -20.85
C GLN A 79 -11.84 -0.89 -20.45
N CYS A 80 -11.23 -1.46 -19.40
CA CYS A 80 -11.51 -2.83 -18.98
C CYS A 80 -12.61 -2.86 -17.92
N THR A 81 -13.70 -3.59 -18.17
CA THR A 81 -14.78 -3.84 -17.20
C THR A 81 -14.29 -4.25 -15.80
N PRO A 82 -13.35 -5.22 -15.63
CA PRO A 82 -12.88 -5.58 -14.30
C PRO A 82 -12.19 -4.42 -13.55
N CYS A 83 -11.55 -3.49 -14.27
CA CYS A 83 -10.98 -2.28 -13.66
C CYS A 83 -12.09 -1.28 -13.33
N ARG A 84 -12.82 -0.77 -14.34
CA ARG A 84 -13.83 0.29 -14.19
C ARG A 84 -14.96 -0.07 -13.23
N VAL A 85 -15.49 -1.28 -13.31
CA VAL A 85 -16.61 -1.74 -12.49
C VAL A 85 -16.11 -2.37 -11.18
N GLY A 86 -14.98 -3.07 -11.22
CA GLY A 86 -14.43 -3.74 -10.05
C GLY A 86 -13.96 -2.75 -8.98
N THR A 87 -13.17 -1.74 -9.35
CA THR A 87 -12.71 -0.72 -8.38
C THR A 87 -13.89 0.02 -7.75
N SER A 88 -14.92 0.36 -8.55
CA SER A 88 -16.15 0.99 -8.08
C SER A 88 -16.95 0.15 -7.07
N LYS A 89 -16.94 -1.19 -7.22
CA LYS A 89 -17.59 -2.08 -6.25
C LYS A 89 -16.80 -2.17 -4.94
N VAL A 90 -15.48 -2.13 -5.02
CA VAL A 90 -14.60 -2.25 -3.84
C VAL A 90 -14.55 -0.92 -3.06
N SER A 91 -14.58 0.22 -3.75
CA SER A 91 -14.49 1.56 -3.16
C SER A 91 -15.77 2.07 -2.49
N LYS A 92 -16.89 1.35 -2.63
CA LYS A 92 -18.22 1.72 -2.12
C LYS A 92 -18.69 0.88 -0.93
N ASN A 93 -17.85 -0.03 -0.42
CA ASN A 93 -18.10 -0.96 0.69
C ASN A 93 -17.16 -0.69 1.88
#